data_AF-A0A958UIY4-F1
#
_entry.id   AF-A0A958UIY4-F1
#
_cell.length_a   1.000
_cell.length_b   1.000
_cell.length_c   1.000
_cell.angle_alpha   90.00
_cell.angle_beta   90.00
_cell.angle_gamma   90.00
#
_symmetry.space_group_name_H-M   'P 1'
#
loop_
_entity.id
_entity.type
_entity.pdbx_description
1 polymer ?
#
loop_
_entity_poly.entity_id
_entity_poly.type
_entity_poly.pdbx_seq_one_letter_code
_entity_poly.pdbx_strand_id
1 'polypeptide(L)'
;MLDIRKNSNHKNRNLNFQGNSYFLFSLFFFLFSLLSHAQITSSVDSTKIRIGEEILYTINVDADSTDVVVFPEEQTFAPLEMIESYKTDTTFETSKLRLIKKYGLTQFDSGHYTIPPQRIFINNKPFLTDSLKVEVNDVPVDTTKQKMFDIKPAVEVKSPSFDWILLLYWLIPILLLIAIAIYLFRRKKRRDAAEKQLPPYEEAIVALKTLDNTQLLKENKSKEYY
;
A
#
# COMPACT_ATOMS: atom_id res chain seq x y z
N MET A 1 -19.73 -113.28 7.94
CA MET A 1 -19.82 -112.70 6.58
C MET A 1 -20.70 -111.46 6.73
N LEU A 2 -20.23 -110.22 6.77
CA LEU A 2 -19.07 -109.56 6.15
C LEU A 2 -18.49 -108.49 7.08
N ASP A 3 -17.17 -108.46 7.17
CA ASP A 3 -16.35 -107.35 7.67
C ASP A 3 -16.43 -106.19 6.67
N ILE A 4 -16.71 -104.96 7.12
CA ILE A 4 -16.44 -103.75 6.34
C ILE A 4 -15.63 -102.79 7.22
N ARG A 5 -14.32 -102.92 7.09
CA ARG A 5 -13.28 -102.07 7.69
C ARG A 5 -13.20 -100.77 6.90
N LYS A 6 -13.64 -99.65 7.49
CA LYS A 6 -13.51 -98.31 6.89
C LYS A 6 -12.11 -97.77 7.21
N ASN A 7 -11.25 -97.72 6.20
CA ASN A 7 -9.90 -97.16 6.28
C ASN A 7 -9.93 -95.69 5.83
N SER A 8 -9.70 -94.75 6.76
CA SER A 8 -9.51 -93.33 6.44
C SER A 8 -8.04 -92.95 6.60
N ASN A 9 -7.31 -92.88 5.48
CA ASN A 9 -5.96 -92.34 5.42
C ASN A 9 -6.00 -90.80 5.49
N HIS A 10 -5.74 -90.23 6.66
CA HIS A 10 -5.38 -88.81 6.79
C HIS A 10 -3.89 -88.65 6.49
N LYS A 11 -3.57 -88.14 5.30
CA LYS A 11 -2.21 -87.76 4.91
C LYS A 11 -1.88 -86.40 5.52
N ASN A 12 -1.23 -86.39 6.69
CA ASN A 12 -0.66 -85.18 7.29
C ASN A 12 0.45 -84.61 6.39
N ARG A 13 0.17 -83.49 5.73
CA ARG A 13 1.20 -82.68 5.07
C ARG A 13 1.89 -81.85 6.16
N ASN A 14 3.04 -82.33 6.62
CA ASN A 14 3.98 -81.49 7.37
C ASN A 14 4.49 -80.40 6.42
N LEU A 15 3.94 -79.19 6.58
CA LEU A 15 4.43 -77.98 5.94
C LEU A 15 5.80 -77.66 6.55
N ASN A 16 6.85 -77.76 5.73
CA ASN A 16 8.22 -77.42 6.09
C ASN A 16 8.30 -75.93 6.50
N PHE A 17 8.22 -75.66 7.81
CA PHE A 17 8.17 -74.33 8.40
C PHE A 17 9.52 -73.58 8.40
N GLN A 18 10.64 -74.26 8.06
CA GLN A 18 11.97 -73.65 8.08
C GLN A 18 12.26 -72.71 6.90
N GLY A 19 11.63 -72.89 5.73
CA GLY A 19 11.83 -71.97 4.58
C GLY A 19 11.10 -70.64 4.73
N ASN A 20 10.01 -70.62 5.51
CA ASN A 20 9.19 -69.43 5.71
C ASN A 20 9.85 -68.41 6.66
N SER A 21 10.65 -68.85 7.63
CA SER A 21 11.29 -67.94 8.59
C SER A 21 12.38 -67.08 7.95
N TYR A 22 13.23 -67.66 7.09
CA TYR A 22 14.25 -66.90 6.35
C TYR A 22 13.63 -65.93 5.35
N PHE A 23 12.51 -66.31 4.73
CA PHE A 23 11.76 -65.43 3.84
C PHE A 23 11.16 -64.23 4.59
N LEU A 24 10.57 -64.46 5.77
CA LEU A 24 10.06 -63.39 6.63
C LEU A 24 11.18 -62.45 7.13
N PHE A 25 12.35 -63.00 7.46
CA PHE A 25 13.50 -62.20 7.89
C PHE A 25 14.09 -61.37 6.74
N SER A 26 14.16 -61.94 5.52
CA SER A 26 14.55 -61.22 4.30
C SER A 26 13.55 -60.11 3.95
N LEU A 27 12.25 -60.36 4.11
CA LEU A 27 11.20 -59.39 3.87
C LEU A 27 11.27 -58.24 4.90
N PHE A 28 11.57 -58.57 6.16
CA PHE A 28 11.78 -57.58 7.21
C PHE A 28 13.00 -56.69 6.95
N PHE A 29 14.13 -57.27 6.51
CA PHE A 29 15.33 -56.50 6.13
C PHE A 29 15.09 -55.61 4.90
N PHE A 30 14.29 -56.08 3.93
CA PHE A 30 13.90 -55.30 2.76
C PHE A 30 12.93 -54.16 3.10
N LEU A 31 12.06 -54.35 4.10
CA LEU A 31 11.19 -53.29 4.61
C LEU A 31 11.98 -52.22 5.39
N PHE A 32 13.07 -52.61 6.07
CA PHE A 32 13.89 -51.67 6.85
C PHE A 32 14.75 -50.75 5.98
N SER A 33 15.18 -51.19 4.79
CA SER A 33 15.95 -50.34 3.86
C SER A 33 15.13 -49.20 3.24
N LEU A 34 13.80 -49.22 3.35
CA LEU A 34 12.92 -48.14 2.91
C LEU A 34 12.89 -46.94 3.88
N LEU A 35 13.46 -47.08 5.09
CA LEU A 35 13.59 -45.99 6.06
C LEU A 35 14.83 -45.12 5.74
N SER A 36 14.88 -44.57 4.53
CA SER A 36 15.86 -43.52 4.20
C SER A 36 15.36 -42.19 4.76
N HIS A 37 16.18 -41.52 5.58
CA HIS A 37 15.89 -40.15 6.01
C HIS A 37 16.13 -39.20 4.85
N ALA A 38 15.10 -38.42 4.49
CA ALA A 38 15.22 -37.40 3.46
C ALA A 38 16.17 -36.28 3.93
N GLN A 39 17.10 -35.89 3.06
CA GLN A 39 18.05 -34.81 3.31
C GLN A 39 17.36 -33.43 3.38
N ILE A 40 16.19 -33.30 2.74
CA ILE A 40 15.39 -32.09 2.68
C ILE A 40 13.97 -32.45 3.09
N THR A 41 13.38 -31.64 3.97
CA THR A 41 11.97 -31.74 4.34
C THR A 41 11.31 -30.37 4.26
N SER A 42 10.04 -30.34 3.91
CA SER A 42 9.25 -29.12 3.81
C SER A 42 7.94 -29.28 4.54
N SER A 43 7.53 -28.24 5.26
CA SER A 43 6.29 -28.23 6.05
C SER A 43 5.63 -26.87 6.02
N VAL A 44 4.32 -26.85 6.24
CA VAL A 44 3.54 -25.65 6.53
C VAL A 44 3.03 -25.73 7.98
N ASP A 45 2.88 -24.59 8.62
CA ASP A 45 2.28 -24.46 9.95
C ASP A 45 0.77 -24.77 9.95
N SER A 46 0.04 -24.32 8.92
CA SER A 46 -1.36 -24.63 8.71
C SER A 46 -1.65 -25.05 7.27
N THR A 47 -2.53 -26.03 7.11
CA THR A 47 -3.08 -26.45 5.81
C THR A 47 -4.37 -25.71 5.44
N LYS A 48 -4.94 -24.96 6.38
CA LYS A 48 -6.17 -24.19 6.21
C LYS A 48 -5.99 -22.78 6.74
N ILE A 49 -6.19 -21.79 5.89
CA ILE A 49 -6.10 -20.38 6.25
C ILE A 49 -7.29 -19.61 5.71
N ARG A 50 -7.45 -18.37 6.18
CA ARG A 50 -8.40 -17.41 5.64
C ARG A 50 -7.77 -16.61 4.50
N ILE A 51 -8.61 -16.00 3.68
CA ILE A 51 -8.17 -15.03 2.67
C ILE A 51 -7.31 -13.94 3.35
N GLY A 52 -6.11 -13.70 2.82
CA GLY A 52 -5.16 -12.70 3.30
C GLY A 52 -4.41 -13.07 4.58
N GLU A 53 -4.64 -14.27 5.13
CA GLU A 53 -3.85 -14.80 6.25
C GLU A 53 -2.50 -15.32 5.74
N GLU A 54 -1.48 -15.23 6.59
CA GLU A 54 -0.13 -15.68 6.29
C GLU A 54 0.03 -17.16 6.69
N ILE A 55 0.65 -17.96 5.81
CA ILE A 55 1.18 -19.30 6.14
C ILE A 55 2.70 -19.26 6.22
N LEU A 56 3.26 -19.96 7.21
CA LEU A 56 4.69 -20.12 7.34
C LEU A 56 5.15 -21.43 6.68
N TYR A 57 5.72 -21.31 5.49
CA TYR A 57 6.36 -22.41 4.79
C TYR A 57 7.81 -22.57 5.25
N THR A 58 8.13 -23.73 5.81
CA THR A 58 9.45 -24.05 6.37
C THR A 58 10.13 -25.13 5.55
N ILE A 59 11.37 -24.88 5.14
CA ILE A 59 12.27 -25.84 4.51
C ILE A 59 13.39 -26.16 5.50
N ASN A 60 13.54 -27.44 5.86
CA ASN A 60 14.68 -27.94 6.63
C ASN A 60 15.62 -28.72 5.71
N VAL A 61 16.91 -28.42 5.81
CA VAL A 61 17.98 -29.09 5.06
C VAL A 61 19.02 -29.59 6.05
N ASP A 62 19.28 -30.90 6.03
CA ASP A 62 20.39 -31.50 6.76
C ASP A 62 21.58 -31.62 5.79
N ALA A 63 22.65 -30.86 6.04
CA ALA A 63 23.85 -30.84 5.21
C ALA A 63 25.12 -30.96 6.07
N ASP A 64 26.26 -31.25 5.45
CA ASP A 64 27.53 -31.26 6.16
C ASP A 64 28.06 -29.82 6.32
N SER A 65 28.93 -29.59 7.31
CA SER A 65 29.47 -28.24 7.62
C SER A 65 30.21 -27.57 6.44
N THR A 66 30.70 -28.36 5.49
CA THR A 66 31.40 -27.89 4.29
C THR A 66 30.47 -27.60 3.11
N ASP A 67 29.19 -27.97 3.21
CA ASP A 67 28.27 -27.91 2.08
C ASP A 67 27.71 -26.50 1.90
N VAL A 68 27.64 -26.07 0.64
CA VAL A 68 27.00 -24.80 0.27
C VAL A 68 25.55 -25.07 -0.12
N VAL A 69 24.60 -24.49 0.63
CA VAL A 69 23.16 -24.62 0.39
C VAL A 69 22.58 -23.31 -0.14
N VAL A 70 21.89 -23.38 -1.27
CA VAL A 70 21.21 -22.24 -1.91
C VAL A 70 19.70 -22.51 -1.94
N PHE A 71 18.95 -21.61 -1.33
CA PHE A 71 17.50 -21.66 -1.25
C PHE A 71 16.84 -20.93 -2.44
N PRO A 72 15.57 -21.26 -2.77
CA PRO A 72 14.82 -20.58 -3.84
C PRO A 72 14.56 -19.10 -3.53
N GLU A 73 14.41 -18.30 -4.59
CA GLU A 73 14.06 -16.87 -4.54
C GLU A 73 12.55 -16.63 -4.73
N GLU A 74 12.13 -15.38 -4.63
CA GLU A 74 10.75 -14.95 -4.36
C GLU A 74 9.67 -15.45 -5.33
N GLN A 75 10.01 -15.73 -6.59
CA GLN A 75 9.03 -15.97 -7.65
C GLN A 75 8.65 -17.45 -7.88
N THR A 76 9.05 -18.38 -7.00
CA THR A 76 8.85 -19.82 -7.23
C THR A 76 7.61 -20.41 -6.55
N PHE A 77 6.80 -19.60 -5.86
CA PHE A 77 5.67 -20.05 -5.03
C PHE A 77 4.28 -19.93 -5.69
N ALA A 78 4.20 -19.50 -6.95
CA ALA A 78 2.95 -19.39 -7.69
C ALA A 78 2.14 -20.71 -7.63
N PRO A 79 0.82 -20.67 -7.34
CA PRO A 79 -0.08 -19.50 -7.35
C PRO A 79 -0.16 -18.70 -6.04
N LEU A 80 0.65 -19.02 -5.02
CA LEU A 80 0.68 -18.28 -3.76
C LEU A 80 1.68 -17.12 -3.85
N GLU A 81 1.38 -16.04 -3.14
CA GLU A 81 2.21 -14.84 -3.10
C GLU A 81 3.16 -14.90 -1.91
N MET A 82 4.43 -14.56 -2.12
CA MET A 82 5.41 -14.48 -1.03
C MET A 82 5.43 -13.08 -0.42
N ILE A 83 5.14 -12.99 0.87
CA ILE A 83 5.18 -11.74 1.63
C ILE A 83 6.61 -11.45 2.07
N GLU A 84 7.28 -12.45 2.65
CA GLU A 84 8.59 -12.27 3.27
C GLU A 84 9.46 -13.53 3.16
N SER A 85 10.75 -13.31 2.94
CA SER A 85 11.79 -14.33 3.05
C SER A 85 12.58 -14.14 4.34
N TYR A 86 12.32 -14.97 5.35
CA TYR A 86 12.99 -14.85 6.65
C TYR A 86 14.46 -15.28 6.58
N LYS A 87 15.27 -14.82 7.55
CA LYS A 87 16.68 -15.23 7.65
C LYS A 87 16.78 -16.74 7.87
N THR A 88 17.82 -17.34 7.30
CA THR A 88 18.10 -18.77 7.49
C THR A 88 18.66 -18.99 8.89
N ASP A 89 18.00 -19.83 9.67
CA ASP A 89 18.50 -20.28 10.97
C ASP A 89 19.40 -21.50 10.78
N THR A 90 20.48 -21.57 11.55
CA THR A 90 21.47 -22.66 11.49
C THR A 90 21.62 -23.32 12.85
N THR A 91 21.41 -24.62 12.92
CA THR A 91 21.62 -25.42 14.14
C THR A 91 22.66 -26.50 13.88
N PHE A 92 23.60 -26.68 14.81
CA PHE A 92 24.61 -27.74 14.74
C PHE A 92 24.18 -28.94 15.57
N GLU A 93 24.03 -30.11 14.94
CA GLU A 93 23.77 -31.39 15.60
C GLU A 93 24.97 -32.31 15.40
N THR A 94 25.85 -32.37 16.40
CA THR A 94 27.08 -33.20 16.50
C THR A 94 28.07 -33.03 15.34
N SER A 95 27.71 -33.47 14.13
CA SER A 95 28.51 -33.43 12.90
C SER A 95 27.72 -32.96 11.67
N LYS A 96 26.41 -32.76 11.79
CA LYS A 96 25.54 -32.25 10.72
C LYS A 96 25.06 -30.85 11.04
N LEU A 97 24.87 -30.08 9.98
CA LEU A 97 24.38 -28.72 10.02
C LEU A 97 22.94 -28.72 9.50
N ARG A 98 22.01 -28.33 10.36
CA ARG A 98 20.58 -28.19 10.04
C ARG A 98 20.28 -26.75 9.72
N LEU A 99 19.95 -26.47 8.45
CA LEU A 99 19.50 -25.17 7.99
C LEU A 99 17.97 -25.13 7.94
N ILE A 100 17.40 -24.09 8.51
CA ILE A 100 15.96 -23.86 8.53
C ILE A 100 15.69 -22.53 7.83
N LYS A 101 14.97 -22.58 6.72
CA LYS A 101 14.55 -21.40 5.95
C LYS A 101 13.04 -21.30 5.97
N LYS A 102 12.52 -20.12 6.34
CA LYS A 102 11.08 -19.85 6.40
C LYS A 102 10.68 -18.82 5.37
N TYR A 103 9.48 -18.97 4.84
CA TYR A 103 8.83 -18.05 3.92
C TYR A 103 7.40 -17.78 4.40
N GLY A 104 7.02 -16.50 4.44
CA GLY A 104 5.64 -16.09 4.65
C GLY A 104 4.92 -16.07 3.30
N LEU A 105 3.92 -16.92 3.13
CA LEU A 105 3.10 -16.98 1.90
C LEU A 105 1.66 -16.56 2.21
N THR A 106 0.95 -16.04 1.23
CA THR A 106 -0.48 -15.70 1.37
C THR A 106 -1.25 -15.86 0.06
N GLN A 107 -2.57 -15.73 0.15
CA GLN A 107 -3.47 -15.70 -0.99
C GLN A 107 -4.69 -14.81 -0.73
N PHE A 108 -5.10 -14.06 -1.75
CA PHE A 108 -6.21 -13.11 -1.66
C PHE A 108 -7.54 -13.65 -2.21
N ASP A 109 -7.53 -14.85 -2.79
CA ASP A 109 -8.71 -15.53 -3.33
C ASP A 109 -8.96 -16.85 -2.59
N SER A 110 -10.23 -17.16 -2.29
CA SER A 110 -10.60 -18.46 -1.71
C SER A 110 -10.42 -19.59 -2.72
N GLY A 111 -10.01 -20.76 -2.24
CA GLY A 111 -9.77 -21.91 -3.11
C GLY A 111 -8.82 -22.94 -2.54
N HIS A 112 -8.50 -23.93 -3.38
CA HIS A 112 -7.53 -24.97 -3.05
C HIS A 112 -6.27 -24.72 -3.87
N TYR A 113 -5.18 -24.43 -3.18
CA TYR A 113 -3.91 -24.11 -3.79
C TYR A 113 -2.89 -25.19 -3.45
N THR A 114 -1.85 -25.29 -4.28
CA THR A 114 -0.77 -26.24 -4.08
C THR A 114 0.54 -25.49 -4.20
N ILE A 115 1.34 -25.52 -3.14
CA ILE A 115 2.72 -25.05 -3.15
C ILE A 115 3.49 -26.00 -4.07
N PRO A 116 4.08 -25.51 -5.17
CA PRO A 116 4.85 -26.36 -6.06
C PRO A 116 6.16 -26.80 -5.39
N PRO A 117 6.74 -27.93 -5.82
CA PRO A 117 8.08 -28.36 -5.39
C PRO A 117 9.12 -27.27 -5.58
N GLN A 118 9.86 -26.95 -4.52
CA GLN A 118 10.88 -25.91 -4.52
C GLN A 118 12.25 -26.51 -4.78
N ARG A 119 13.04 -25.86 -5.63
CA ARG A 119 14.40 -26.31 -5.96
C ARG A 119 15.42 -25.70 -5.02
N ILE A 120 16.21 -26.56 -4.39
CA ILE A 120 17.30 -26.21 -3.47
C ILE A 120 18.58 -26.81 -4.04
N PHE A 121 19.68 -26.07 -4.01
CA PHE A 121 20.98 -26.59 -4.44
C PHE A 121 21.85 -26.89 -3.22
N ILE A 122 22.41 -28.09 -3.15
CA ILE A 122 23.40 -28.48 -2.15
C ILE A 122 24.66 -28.90 -2.92
N ASN A 123 25.76 -28.16 -2.78
CA ASN A 123 26.99 -28.37 -3.56
C ASN A 123 26.71 -28.51 -5.08
N ASN A 124 25.94 -27.58 -5.63
CA ASN A 124 25.51 -27.55 -7.04
C ASN A 124 24.62 -28.73 -7.50
N LYS A 125 24.20 -29.63 -6.61
CA LYS A 125 23.22 -30.67 -6.94
C LYS A 125 21.81 -30.17 -6.62
N PRO A 126 20.87 -30.20 -7.58
CA PRO A 126 19.49 -29.79 -7.35
C PRO A 126 18.73 -30.88 -6.59
N PHE A 127 18.01 -30.46 -5.57
CA PHE A 127 17.03 -31.25 -4.84
C PHE A 127 15.68 -30.53 -4.87
N LEU A 128 14.60 -31.28 -4.78
CA LEU A 128 13.24 -30.75 -4.78
C LEU A 128 12.58 -31.03 -3.44
N THR A 129 11.79 -30.08 -2.95
CA THR A 129 10.88 -30.29 -1.83
C THR A 129 9.62 -31.03 -2.27
N ASP A 130 8.84 -31.47 -1.30
CA ASP A 130 7.52 -32.01 -1.56
C ASP A 130 6.55 -30.89 -1.95
N SER A 131 5.48 -31.27 -2.66
CA SER A 131 4.37 -30.39 -2.96
C SER A 131 3.34 -30.43 -1.83
N LEU A 132 2.87 -29.28 -1.36
CA LEU A 132 1.95 -29.17 -0.23
C LEU A 132 0.64 -28.51 -0.65
N LYS A 133 -0.48 -29.04 -0.19
CA LYS A 133 -1.81 -28.46 -0.47
C LYS A 133 -2.24 -27.53 0.65
N VAL A 134 -2.82 -26.39 0.29
CA VAL A 134 -3.32 -25.36 1.20
C VAL A 134 -4.74 -24.97 0.78
N GLU A 135 -5.65 -24.94 1.74
CA GLU A 135 -7.04 -24.51 1.55
C GLU A 135 -7.22 -23.09 2.09
N VAL A 136 -7.65 -22.18 1.23
CA VAL A 136 -7.92 -20.78 1.57
C VAL A 136 -9.43 -20.61 1.66
N ASN A 137 -9.90 -20.40 2.88
CA ASN A 137 -11.30 -20.24 3.22
C ASN A 137 -11.69 -18.75 3.18
N ASP A 138 -12.90 -18.49 2.72
CA ASP A 138 -13.49 -17.17 2.87
C ASP A 138 -13.82 -16.90 4.35
N VAL A 139 -13.89 -15.62 4.72
CA VAL A 139 -14.28 -15.19 6.05
C VAL A 139 -15.80 -15.06 6.08
N PRO A 140 -16.53 -15.89 6.84
CA PRO A 140 -17.98 -15.81 6.87
C PRO A 140 -18.42 -14.49 7.50
N VAL A 141 -18.99 -13.60 6.69
CA VAL A 141 -19.64 -12.38 7.16
C VAL A 141 -21.08 -12.70 7.54
N ASP A 142 -21.41 -12.60 8.83
CA ASP A 142 -22.78 -12.81 9.31
C ASP A 142 -23.63 -11.57 9.02
N THR A 143 -24.15 -11.51 7.80
CA THR A 143 -25.05 -10.43 7.37
C THR A 143 -26.42 -10.50 8.05
N THR A 144 -26.77 -11.60 8.74
CA THR A 144 -28.05 -11.72 9.46
C THR A 144 -28.05 -10.96 10.78
N LYS A 145 -26.89 -10.85 11.44
CA LYS A 145 -26.72 -10.01 12.65
C LYS A 145 -26.55 -8.54 12.31
N GLN A 146 -26.12 -8.22 11.10
CA GLN A 146 -25.94 -6.84 10.68
C GLN A 146 -27.29 -6.23 10.28
N LYS A 147 -27.81 -5.33 11.12
CA LYS A 147 -29.03 -4.58 10.80
C LYS A 147 -28.79 -3.78 9.52
N MET A 148 -29.61 -4.01 8.49
CA MET A 148 -29.66 -3.16 7.31
C MET A 148 -30.19 -1.79 7.74
N PHE A 149 -29.40 -0.75 7.51
CA PHE A 149 -29.83 0.63 7.72
C PHE A 149 -30.28 1.20 6.38
N ASP A 150 -31.29 2.06 6.41
CA ASP A 150 -31.67 2.84 5.25
C ASP A 150 -30.50 3.73 4.80
N ILE A 151 -30.53 4.11 3.52
CA ILE A 151 -29.57 5.03 2.94
C ILE A 151 -29.58 6.31 3.77
N LYS A 152 -28.42 6.66 4.35
CA LYS A 152 -28.29 7.91 5.11
C LYS A 152 -28.65 9.08 4.18
N PRO A 153 -29.52 10.01 4.61
CA PRO A 153 -29.80 11.18 3.82
C PRO A 153 -28.50 11.96 3.60
N ALA A 154 -28.42 12.67 2.47
CA ALA A 154 -27.30 13.54 2.19
C ALA A 154 -27.14 14.53 3.35
N VAL A 155 -25.96 14.55 3.97
CA VAL A 155 -25.65 15.53 5.01
C VAL A 155 -25.47 16.87 4.32
N GLU A 156 -26.42 17.78 4.52
CA GLU A 156 -26.30 19.15 4.06
C GLU A 156 -25.17 19.83 4.84
N VAL A 157 -24.03 20.00 4.17
CA VAL A 157 -22.95 20.85 4.67
C VAL A 157 -23.46 22.28 4.58
N LYS A 158 -23.63 22.94 5.73
CA LYS A 158 -23.96 24.37 5.78
C LYS A 158 -22.90 25.11 4.97
N SER A 159 -23.28 25.65 3.83
CA SER A 159 -22.44 26.59 3.07
C SER A 159 -22.03 27.72 4.01
N PRO A 160 -20.78 28.24 3.92
CA PRO A 160 -20.40 29.40 4.72
C PRO A 160 -21.43 30.51 4.50
N SER A 161 -22.10 30.93 5.58
CA SER A 161 -23.14 31.94 5.52
C SER A 161 -22.47 33.29 5.25
N PHE A 162 -22.38 33.67 3.98
CA PHE A 162 -21.94 35.02 3.63
C PHE A 162 -23.06 36.00 3.98
N ASP A 163 -22.80 36.83 4.99
CA ASP A 163 -23.79 37.72 5.57
C ASP A 163 -23.85 39.04 4.79
N TRP A 164 -24.68 39.06 3.74
CA TRP A 164 -24.85 40.22 2.86
C TRP A 164 -25.26 41.50 3.61
N ILE A 165 -25.93 41.35 4.75
CA ILE A 165 -26.37 42.46 5.61
C ILE A 165 -25.16 43.11 6.29
N LEU A 166 -24.20 42.30 6.76
CA LEU A 166 -22.96 42.79 7.38
C LEU A 166 -22.09 43.55 6.38
N LEU A 167 -22.00 43.08 5.14
CA LEU A 167 -21.29 43.78 4.07
C LEU A 167 -21.93 45.14 3.78
N LEU A 168 -23.27 45.18 3.66
CA LEU A 168 -23.99 46.42 3.39
C LEU A 168 -23.82 47.44 4.52
N TYR A 169 -23.83 46.99 5.78
CA TYR A 169 -23.60 47.83 6.95
C TYR A 169 -22.25 48.54 6.92
N TRP A 170 -21.20 47.88 6.42
CA TRP A 170 -19.87 48.50 6.25
C TRP A 170 -19.74 49.35 4.97
N LEU A 171 -20.45 48.97 3.89
CA LEU A 171 -20.35 49.67 2.61
C LEU A 171 -20.95 51.07 2.66
N ILE A 172 -22.07 51.25 3.35
CA ILE A 172 -22.78 52.55 3.49
C ILE A 172 -21.88 53.65 4.12
N PRO A 173 -21.26 53.45 5.30
CA PRO A 173 -20.41 54.47 5.91
C PRO A 173 -19.14 54.73 5.09
N ILE A 174 -18.56 53.70 4.46
CA ILE A 174 -17.39 53.87 3.58
C ILE A 174 -17.75 54.77 2.39
N LEU A 175 -18.88 54.52 1.73
CA LEU A 175 -19.36 55.33 0.62
C LEU A 175 -19.61 56.78 1.06
N LEU A 176 -20.20 56.97 2.25
CA LEU A 176 -20.45 58.29 2.83
C LEU A 176 -19.14 59.04 3.10
N LEU A 177 -18.14 58.37 3.68
CA LEU A 177 -16.82 58.95 3.94
C LEU A 177 -16.12 59.37 2.63
N ILE A 178 -16.19 58.54 1.59
CA ILE A 178 -15.65 58.86 0.26
C ILE A 178 -16.36 60.09 -0.32
N ALA A 179 -17.69 60.16 -0.24
CA ALA A 179 -18.46 61.30 -0.71
C ALA A 179 -18.08 62.60 0.02
N ILE A 180 -17.91 62.54 1.35
CA ILE A 180 -17.45 63.68 2.16
C ILE A 180 -16.03 64.09 1.76
N ALA A 181 -15.11 63.13 1.60
CA ALA A 181 -13.73 63.41 1.21
C ALA A 181 -13.67 64.11 -0.17
N ILE A 182 -14.43 63.63 -1.15
CA ILE A 182 -14.55 64.25 -2.48
C ILE A 182 -15.13 65.67 -2.37
N TYR A 183 -16.19 65.85 -1.58
CA TYR A 183 -16.80 67.16 -1.35
C TYR A 183 -15.81 68.16 -0.75
N LEU A 184 -15.06 67.76 0.29
CA LEU A 184 -14.05 68.59 0.93
C LEU A 184 -12.89 68.91 -0.02
N PHE A 185 -12.43 67.93 -0.80
CA PHE A 185 -11.36 68.14 -1.78
C PHE A 185 -11.78 69.12 -2.88
N ARG A 186 -13.02 69.00 -3.41
CA ARG A 186 -13.57 69.96 -4.38
C ARG A 186 -13.75 71.35 -3.77
N ARG A 187 -14.18 71.43 -2.51
CA ARG A 187 -14.31 72.71 -1.79
C ARG A 187 -12.95 73.39 -1.62
N LYS A 188 -11.92 72.65 -1.20
CA LYS A 188 -10.55 73.17 -1.07
C LYS A 188 -10.03 73.68 -2.41
N LYS A 189 -10.12 72.88 -3.48
CA LYS A 189 -9.69 73.29 -4.82
C LYS A 189 -10.42 74.54 -5.34
N ARG A 190 -11.71 74.72 -5.02
CA ARG A 190 -12.46 75.93 -5.36
C ARG A 190 -12.00 77.15 -4.55
N ARG A 191 -11.65 77.00 -3.27
CA ARG A 191 -11.11 78.08 -2.44
C ARG A 191 -9.72 78.47 -2.90
N ASP A 192 -8.83 77.51 -3.13
CA ASP A 192 -7.49 77.74 -3.65
C ASP A 192 -7.54 78.42 -5.04
N ALA A 193 -8.51 78.05 -5.89
CA ALA A 193 -8.72 78.71 -7.18
C ALA A 193 -9.31 80.13 -7.07
N ALA A 194 -10.11 80.41 -6.04
CA ALA A 194 -10.66 81.74 -5.78
C ALA A 194 -9.62 82.67 -5.14
N GLU A 195 -8.77 82.14 -4.25
CA GLU A 195 -7.66 82.89 -3.64
C GLU A 195 -6.53 83.17 -4.64
N LYS A 196 -6.33 82.28 -5.63
CA LYS A 196 -5.38 82.51 -6.72
C LYS A 196 -5.86 83.53 -7.76
N GLN A 197 -7.15 83.90 -7.76
CA GLN A 197 -7.63 85.02 -8.56
C GLN A 197 -7.20 86.31 -7.85
N LEU A 198 -6.20 86.98 -8.42
CA LEU A 198 -5.79 88.32 -7.96
C LEU A 198 -7.00 89.26 -8.03
N PRO A 199 -7.16 90.22 -7.10
CA PRO A 199 -8.15 91.27 -7.23
C PRO A 199 -8.00 91.98 -8.60
N PRO A 200 -9.09 92.42 -9.25
CA PRO A 200 -9.03 93.03 -10.59
C PRO A 200 -8.04 94.20 -10.70
N TYR A 201 -7.86 94.93 -9.60
CA TYR A 201 -6.88 96.02 -9.51
C TYR A 201 -5.42 95.53 -9.51
N GLU A 202 -5.11 94.46 -8.78
CA GLU A 202 -3.77 93.88 -8.77
C GLU A 202 -3.45 93.18 -10.09
N GLU A 203 -4.42 92.48 -10.67
CA GLU A 203 -4.32 91.91 -12.01
C GLU A 203 -4.02 93.00 -13.05
N ALA A 204 -4.73 94.13 -12.99
CA ALA A 204 -4.47 95.27 -13.87
C ALA A 204 -3.07 95.88 -13.67
N ILE A 205 -2.58 96.02 -12.43
CA ILE A 205 -1.21 96.50 -12.17
C ILE A 205 -0.18 95.52 -12.73
N VAL A 206 -0.38 94.21 -12.56
CA VAL A 206 0.52 93.19 -13.11
C VAL A 206 0.49 93.26 -14.63
N ALA A 207 -0.69 93.36 -15.24
CA ALA A 207 -0.85 93.51 -16.69
C ALA A 207 -0.13 94.78 -17.21
N LEU A 208 -0.30 95.92 -16.54
CA LEU A 208 0.42 97.16 -16.86
C LEU A 208 1.93 96.99 -16.74
N LYS A 209 2.43 96.38 -15.65
CA LYS A 209 3.86 96.09 -15.49
C LYS A 209 4.38 95.14 -16.57
N THR A 210 3.62 94.12 -16.96
CA THR A 210 4.01 93.24 -18.05
C THR A 210 4.06 93.99 -19.37
N LEU A 211 3.11 94.89 -19.60
CA LEU A 211 3.02 95.72 -20.81
C LEU A 211 4.17 96.75 -20.87
N ASP A 212 4.50 97.42 -19.76
CA ASP A 212 5.65 98.33 -19.65
C ASP A 212 7.00 97.63 -19.87
N ASN A 213 7.12 96.37 -19.45
CA ASN A 213 8.33 95.57 -19.69
C ASN A 213 8.46 95.09 -21.14
N THR A 214 7.42 95.19 -21.97
CA THR A 214 7.53 94.87 -23.39
C THR A 214 8.22 95.99 -24.17
N GLN A 215 8.91 95.66 -25.26
CA GLN A 215 9.60 96.65 -26.10
C GLN A 215 8.70 97.27 -27.19
N LEU A 216 7.37 97.21 -27.05
CA LEU A 216 6.40 97.63 -28.07
C LEU A 216 6.56 99.11 -28.48
N LEU A 217 6.93 99.97 -27.54
CA LEU A 217 7.21 101.39 -27.81
C LEU A 217 8.48 101.58 -28.67
N LYS A 218 9.51 100.74 -28.49
CA LYS A 218 10.73 100.77 -29.32
C LYS A 218 10.47 100.29 -30.75
N GLU A 219 9.51 99.38 -30.92
CA GLU A 219 9.11 98.83 -32.21
C GLU A 219 8.09 99.71 -32.97
N ASN A 220 7.78 100.92 -32.47
CA ASN A 220 6.79 101.84 -33.04
C ASN A 220 5.36 101.23 -33.12
N LYS A 221 5.04 100.28 -32.24
CA LYS A 221 3.73 99.60 -32.15
C LYS A 221 2.83 100.25 -31.10
N SER A 222 2.54 101.54 -31.26
CA SER A 222 1.76 102.31 -30.27
C SER A 222 0.33 101.80 -30.06
N LYS A 223 -0.31 101.24 -31.09
CA LYS A 223 -1.69 100.70 -31.01
C LYS A 223 -1.83 99.46 -30.12
N GLU A 224 -0.76 98.68 -29.93
CA GLU A 224 -0.80 97.47 -29.09
C GLU A 224 -0.48 97.79 -27.62
N TYR A 225 0.09 98.97 -27.37
CA TYR A 225 0.44 99.44 -26.03
C TYR A 225 -0.71 100.19 -25.33
N TYR A 226 -1.65 100.77 -26.09
CA TYR A 226 -2.83 101.49 -25.57
C TYR A 226 -4.11 100.71 -25.81
#